data_AF-A0A959FSF6-F1
#
_entry.id   AF-A0A959FSF6-F1
#
_cell.length_a   1.000
_cell.length_b   1.000
_cell.length_c   1.000
_cell.angle_alpha   90.00
_cell.angle_beta   90.00
_cell.angle_gamma   90.00
#
_symmetry.space_group_name_H-M   'P 1'
#
loop_
_entity.id
_entity.type
_entity.pdbx_description
1 polymer ?
#
loop_
_entity_poly.entity_id
_entity_poly.type
_entity_poly.pdbx_seq_one_letter_code
_entity_poly.pdbx_strand_id
1 'polypeptide(L)'
;YEAAYWNQVQVQVDERDYRLAYEIYKQTGNADFNLPFLVYTNPEFFTGPDTNPLFDENDELVFMAKDAGGPAPDTIPWPIGAIGGAVEVQLIDPLTGDSSYVYLFPHNGSFSAGAGADYVSYDYQLLAGNYLDNYILNMANPEDSWVETDYYAQHFSDDWIKDILQIYAGSATGVDILDHAKILLGPGLCNRSIQTYSESTGVHISSKDGPVRGIRSIFGANSGPLIERNHFFYQQMEVVDFWIRLHFIRGFLRFYDLSAEAQNMTFYSKTVPEGFTIDGLPDSLDVEQVSDWVLYTGEQGSLLKFDSIYTTFPIDTFWTYYEDQWQPAEEQCTGDGYAIGASGYWLLQIIPDTDPRSGSEDLHYYKETSYFLNPDLTPEITAGIRDQHRHPLQVHFRDNLNALHSKPSGITRIQVYPNPSSGSIYLAGMPANTAFTLQVFGLDGRQHWTCSSCADNIQLPDSLRPGLYLLRIEGENGVEVLKLVLR
;
A
#
# COMPACT_ATOMS: atom_id res chain seq x y z
N TYR A 1 15.46 29.73 -5.95
CA TYR A 1 14.47 30.18 -6.95
C TYR A 1 13.43 29.10 -7.29
N GLU A 2 13.63 27.82 -6.93
CA GLU A 2 12.63 26.74 -7.12
C GLU A 2 11.59 26.58 -6.00
N ALA A 3 11.98 26.79 -4.74
CA ALA A 3 11.11 26.66 -3.56
C ALA A 3 9.91 27.64 -3.53
N ALA A 4 9.69 28.41 -4.60
CA ALA A 4 8.57 29.33 -4.72
C ALA A 4 7.34 28.73 -5.40
N TYR A 5 7.46 27.58 -6.08
CA TYR A 5 6.37 27.03 -6.91
C TYR A 5 6.04 25.56 -6.65
N TRP A 6 7.05 24.73 -6.43
CA TRP A 6 6.87 23.30 -6.16
C TRP A 6 7.35 22.97 -4.75
N ASN A 7 6.53 22.20 -4.03
CA ASN A 7 6.92 21.55 -2.80
C ASN A 7 7.03 20.06 -3.11
N GLN A 8 8.22 19.49 -2.89
CA GLN A 8 8.38 18.04 -2.98
C GLN A 8 7.65 17.40 -1.79
N VAL A 9 6.93 16.31 -2.04
CA VAL A 9 6.23 15.52 -1.02
C VAL A 9 6.82 14.11 -0.96
N GLN A 10 6.60 13.42 0.15
CA GLN A 10 7.02 12.04 0.35
C GLN A 10 6.29 11.15 -0.66
N VAL A 11 7.05 10.30 -1.35
CA VAL A 11 6.54 9.29 -2.26
C VAL A 11 7.29 8.00 -2.01
N GLN A 12 6.60 6.88 -2.09
CA GLN A 12 7.15 5.55 -1.91
C GLN A 12 6.69 4.64 -3.04
N VAL A 13 7.61 3.83 -3.55
CA VAL A 13 7.31 2.73 -4.47
C VAL A 13 7.50 1.44 -3.70
N ASP A 14 6.44 0.66 -3.58
CA ASP A 14 6.48 -0.65 -2.94
C ASP A 14 6.55 -1.71 -4.01
N GLU A 15 7.76 -2.24 -4.19
CA GLU A 15 8.04 -3.30 -5.17
C GLU A 15 7.25 -4.58 -4.84
N ARG A 16 6.63 -5.18 -5.85
CA ARG A 16 5.87 -6.44 -5.73
C ARG A 16 6.17 -7.33 -6.91
N ASP A 17 6.16 -8.63 -6.72
CA ASP A 17 6.34 -9.56 -7.83
C ASP A 17 5.57 -10.86 -7.61
N TYR A 18 5.29 -11.57 -8.69
CA TYR A 18 4.71 -12.90 -8.61
C TYR A 18 5.77 -13.90 -8.14
N ARG A 19 5.50 -14.54 -7.01
CA ARG A 19 6.31 -15.63 -6.47
C ARG A 19 5.48 -16.89 -6.35
N LEU A 20 6.08 -18.03 -6.66
CA LEU A 20 5.44 -19.32 -6.44
C LEU A 20 5.55 -19.65 -4.96
N ALA A 21 4.49 -20.19 -4.36
CA ALA A 21 4.50 -20.48 -2.92
C ALA A 21 5.62 -21.46 -2.51
N TYR A 22 6.05 -22.37 -3.39
CA TYR A 22 7.18 -23.25 -3.10
C TYR A 22 8.53 -22.51 -3.04
N GLU A 23 8.66 -21.37 -3.71
CA GLU A 23 9.87 -20.54 -3.66
C GLU A 23 9.97 -19.89 -2.28
N ILE A 24 8.86 -19.33 -1.80
CA ILE A 24 8.73 -18.72 -0.47
C ILE A 24 9.03 -19.76 0.63
N TYR A 25 8.44 -20.97 0.53
CA TYR A 25 8.66 -22.04 1.50
C TYR A 25 9.95 -22.85 1.27
N LYS A 26 10.80 -22.49 0.29
CA LYS A 26 11.98 -23.29 -0.08
C LYS A 26 11.69 -24.80 -0.30
N GLN A 27 10.49 -25.12 -0.81
CA GLN A 27 10.00 -26.48 -1.07
C GLN A 27 10.02 -26.82 -2.57
N THR A 28 11.14 -26.56 -3.25
CA THR A 28 11.26 -26.73 -4.71
C THR A 28 10.71 -28.08 -5.19
N GLY A 29 9.78 -28.03 -6.15
CA GLY A 29 9.18 -29.22 -6.76
C GLY A 29 7.92 -29.75 -6.06
N ASN A 30 7.43 -29.09 -5.01
CA ASN A 30 6.13 -29.40 -4.43
C ASN A 30 5.00 -28.88 -5.33
N ALA A 31 4.34 -29.79 -6.06
CA ALA A 31 3.27 -29.45 -7.00
C ALA A 31 2.07 -28.76 -6.31
N ASP A 32 1.81 -29.06 -5.04
CA ASP A 32 0.72 -28.43 -4.27
C ASP A 32 0.97 -26.93 -4.03
N PHE A 33 2.21 -26.45 -4.22
CA PHE A 33 2.61 -25.07 -4.01
C PHE A 33 3.00 -24.36 -5.33
N ASN A 34 2.63 -24.93 -6.47
CA ASN A 34 2.86 -24.33 -7.79
C ASN A 34 1.77 -23.32 -8.16
N LEU A 35 1.52 -22.37 -7.26
CA LEU A 35 0.55 -21.28 -7.42
C LEU A 35 1.27 -19.93 -7.28
N PRO A 36 1.07 -18.99 -8.23
CA PRO A 36 1.68 -17.68 -8.16
C PRO A 36 0.89 -16.76 -7.22
N PHE A 37 1.61 -16.02 -6.38
CA PHE A 37 1.07 -15.00 -5.49
C PHE A 37 1.81 -13.69 -5.76
N LEU A 38 1.06 -12.60 -5.91
CA LEU A 38 1.64 -11.26 -6.01
C LEU A 38 1.98 -10.76 -4.60
N VAL A 39 3.25 -10.79 -4.23
CA VAL A 39 3.74 -10.50 -2.87
C VAL A 39 4.71 -9.32 -2.88
N TYR A 40 4.87 -8.66 -1.74
CA TYR A 40 5.94 -7.66 -1.56
C TYR A 40 7.32 -8.34 -1.61
N THR A 41 8.21 -7.79 -2.41
CA THR A 41 9.58 -8.31 -2.60
C THR A 41 10.56 -7.61 -1.70
N ASN A 42 11.46 -8.36 -1.06
CA ASN A 42 12.61 -7.79 -0.36
C ASN A 42 13.83 -8.72 -0.53
N PRO A 43 14.99 -8.22 -1.04
CA PRO A 43 16.20 -9.02 -1.19
C PRO A 43 16.75 -9.64 0.10
N GLU A 44 16.38 -9.13 1.27
CA GLU A 44 16.78 -9.64 2.59
C GLU A 44 15.89 -10.78 3.10
N PHE A 45 14.83 -11.13 2.38
CA PHE A 45 13.85 -12.17 2.74
C PHE A 45 13.74 -13.24 1.65
N PHE A 46 13.00 -14.32 1.92
CA PHE A 46 12.86 -15.43 0.97
C PHE A 46 12.09 -15.09 -0.31
N THR A 47 11.37 -13.96 -0.33
CA THR A 47 10.75 -13.41 -1.55
C THR A 47 11.78 -12.88 -2.54
N GLY A 48 12.96 -12.47 -2.07
CA GLY A 48 14.01 -11.89 -2.90
C GLY A 48 13.64 -10.52 -3.47
N PRO A 49 14.52 -9.91 -4.28
CA PRO A 49 14.23 -8.63 -4.93
C PRO A 49 13.14 -8.78 -5.99
N ASP A 50 12.61 -7.65 -6.45
CA ASP A 50 11.82 -7.61 -7.67
C ASP A 50 12.61 -8.15 -8.89
N THR A 51 11.93 -8.87 -9.78
CA THR A 51 12.55 -9.26 -11.06
C THR A 51 12.69 -8.07 -12.01
N ASN A 52 11.84 -7.05 -11.88
CA ASN A 52 11.99 -5.76 -12.54
C ASN A 52 12.24 -4.65 -11.49
N PRO A 53 13.48 -4.15 -11.34
CA PRO A 53 13.79 -3.12 -10.34
C PRO A 53 13.34 -1.71 -10.75
N LEU A 54 12.46 -1.59 -11.74
CA LEU A 54 11.89 -0.33 -12.21
C LEU A 54 10.39 -0.36 -11.98
N PHE A 55 9.82 0.79 -11.58
CA PHE A 55 8.38 0.95 -11.39
C PHE A 55 7.57 0.40 -12.58
N ASP A 56 6.77 -0.63 -12.35
CA ASP A 56 5.96 -1.28 -13.38
C ASP A 56 4.49 -1.53 -12.97
N GLU A 57 3.80 -2.44 -13.66
CA GLU A 57 2.35 -2.69 -13.51
C GLU A 57 1.96 -3.40 -12.22
N ASN A 58 2.89 -4.09 -11.55
CA ASN A 58 2.60 -4.86 -10.34
C ASN A 58 2.97 -4.10 -9.04
N ASP A 59 3.72 -3.02 -9.15
CA ASP A 59 4.16 -2.16 -8.06
C ASP A 59 3.07 -1.23 -7.53
N GLU A 60 3.26 -0.74 -6.31
CA GLU A 60 2.39 0.28 -5.72
C GLU A 60 3.10 1.61 -5.53
N LEU A 61 2.46 2.70 -5.95
CA LEU A 61 2.91 4.06 -5.69
C LEU A 61 2.09 4.68 -4.56
N VAL A 62 2.75 5.19 -3.53
CA VAL A 62 2.12 5.63 -2.29
C VAL A 62 2.58 7.03 -1.92
N PHE A 63 1.64 7.85 -1.46
CA PHE A 63 1.87 9.18 -0.90
C PHE A 63 0.71 9.53 0.05
N MET A 64 0.87 10.53 0.91
CA MET A 64 -0.18 10.94 1.84
C MET A 64 -1.07 12.02 1.23
N ALA A 65 -2.40 11.85 1.33
CA ALA A 65 -3.35 12.84 0.83
C ALA A 65 -3.21 14.23 1.48
N LYS A 66 -2.77 14.29 2.75
CA LYS A 66 -2.51 15.55 3.48
C LYS A 66 -1.38 16.39 2.85
N ASP A 67 -0.53 15.78 2.02
CA ASP A 67 0.60 16.46 1.38
C ASP A 67 0.21 17.03 0.01
N ALA A 68 -0.99 16.69 -0.48
CA ALA A 68 -1.50 17.22 -1.74
C ALA A 68 -1.75 18.74 -1.67
N GLY A 69 -1.50 19.41 -2.78
CA GLY A 69 -1.62 20.86 -2.91
C GLY A 69 -2.81 21.30 -3.76
N GLY A 70 -2.82 22.59 -4.10
CA GLY A 70 -3.69 23.11 -5.16
C GLY A 70 -3.20 22.72 -6.57
N PRO A 71 -4.02 22.94 -7.60
CA PRO A 71 -3.62 22.67 -8.97
C PRO A 71 -2.46 23.56 -9.40
N ALA A 72 -1.51 22.99 -10.14
CA ALA A 72 -0.39 23.72 -10.71
C ALA A 72 -0.87 24.63 -11.86
N PRO A 73 -0.48 25.92 -11.90
CA PRO A 73 -0.76 26.78 -13.05
C PRO A 73 0.05 26.35 -14.28
N ASP A 74 -0.57 26.44 -15.47
CA ASP A 74 0.05 26.11 -16.78
C ASP A 74 1.37 26.85 -17.08
N THR A 75 1.64 27.96 -16.38
CA THR A 75 2.80 28.83 -16.60
C THR A 75 4.01 28.47 -15.74
N ILE A 76 3.87 27.55 -14.78
CA ILE A 76 4.96 27.17 -13.89
C ILE A 76 5.92 26.21 -14.59
N PRO A 77 7.25 26.46 -14.57
CA PRO A 77 8.22 25.52 -15.11
C PRO A 77 8.24 24.24 -14.28
N TRP A 78 8.55 23.10 -14.90
CA TRP A 78 8.78 21.86 -14.16
C TRP A 78 9.93 21.99 -13.15
N PRO A 79 9.89 21.23 -12.04
CA PRO A 79 10.97 21.21 -11.09
C PRO A 79 12.27 20.68 -11.75
N ILE A 80 13.40 21.28 -11.42
CA ILE A 80 14.73 20.89 -11.90
C ILE A 80 14.99 19.45 -11.46
N GLY A 81 15.37 18.62 -12.43
CA GLY A 81 15.57 17.18 -12.23
C GLY A 81 14.42 16.32 -12.76
N ALA A 82 13.23 16.90 -12.98
CA ALA A 82 12.16 16.26 -13.72
C ALA A 82 12.59 16.05 -15.19
N ILE A 83 12.29 14.87 -15.73
CA ILE A 83 12.56 14.48 -17.11
C ILE A 83 11.30 13.88 -17.73
N GLY A 84 11.08 14.10 -19.02
CA GLY A 84 9.86 13.63 -19.67
C GLY A 84 8.60 14.37 -19.17
N GLY A 85 7.42 13.79 -19.35
CA GLY A 85 6.16 14.42 -18.93
C GLY A 85 5.86 14.27 -17.44
N ALA A 86 4.73 14.82 -17.01
CA ALA A 86 4.19 14.64 -15.67
C ALA A 86 2.81 13.98 -15.72
N VAL A 87 2.48 13.24 -14.65
CA VAL A 87 1.13 12.74 -14.37
C VAL A 87 0.53 13.60 -13.27
N GLU A 88 -0.63 14.19 -13.56
CA GLU A 88 -1.45 14.85 -12.54
C GLU A 88 -2.33 13.79 -11.86
N VAL A 89 -2.28 13.77 -10.54
CA VAL A 89 -3.13 12.94 -9.69
C VAL A 89 -4.06 13.88 -8.93
N GLN A 90 -5.32 13.91 -9.34
CA GLN A 90 -6.37 14.65 -8.64
C GLN A 90 -7.00 13.74 -7.59
N LEU A 91 -7.04 14.23 -6.35
CA LEU A 91 -7.80 13.65 -5.26
C LEU A 91 -9.10 14.43 -5.11
N ILE A 92 -10.23 13.75 -4.99
CA ILE A 92 -11.55 14.36 -4.74
C ILE A 92 -12.11 13.77 -3.45
N ASP A 93 -12.43 14.62 -2.49
CA ASP A 93 -13.18 14.21 -1.30
C ASP A 93 -14.66 14.08 -1.66
N PRO A 94 -15.25 12.87 -1.62
CA PRO A 94 -16.65 12.67 -1.98
C PRO A 94 -17.64 13.30 -0.99
N LEU A 95 -17.22 13.63 0.23
CA LEU A 95 -18.09 14.22 1.25
C LEU A 95 -18.25 15.73 1.06
N THR A 96 -17.18 16.41 0.63
CA THR A 96 -17.14 17.87 0.48
C THR A 96 -17.17 18.32 -0.99
N GLY A 97 -16.71 17.47 -1.91
CA GLY A 97 -16.44 17.82 -3.31
C GLY A 97 -15.13 18.57 -3.52
N ASP A 98 -14.34 18.79 -2.46
CA ASP A 98 -13.06 19.48 -2.55
C ASP A 98 -12.04 18.64 -3.33
N SER A 99 -11.11 19.32 -4.01
CA SER A 99 -10.05 18.67 -4.78
C SER A 99 -8.67 19.14 -4.36
N SER A 100 -7.74 18.20 -4.30
CA SER A 100 -6.31 18.44 -4.12
C SER A 100 -5.50 17.65 -5.15
N TYR A 101 -4.22 18.01 -5.33
CA TYR A 101 -3.42 17.54 -6.46
C TYR A 101 -2.02 17.13 -6.02
N VAL A 102 -1.53 16.05 -6.60
CA VAL A 102 -0.12 15.63 -6.60
C VAL A 102 0.34 15.49 -8.03
N TYR A 103 1.59 15.87 -8.30
CA TYR A 103 2.18 15.83 -9.63
C TYR A 103 3.39 14.88 -9.60
N LEU A 104 3.31 13.82 -10.38
CA LEU A 104 4.34 12.79 -10.46
C LEU A 104 5.22 13.06 -11.68
N PHE A 105 6.53 13.12 -11.46
CA PHE A 105 7.53 13.36 -12.49
C PHE A 105 8.51 12.21 -12.53
N PRO A 106 8.80 11.62 -13.72
CA PRO A 106 10.03 10.89 -13.91
C PRO A 106 11.20 11.84 -13.64
N HIS A 107 12.30 11.32 -13.09
CA HIS A 107 13.42 12.18 -12.69
C HIS A 107 14.78 11.54 -12.98
N ASN A 108 15.82 12.37 -13.03
CA ASN A 108 17.19 11.95 -13.32
C ASN A 108 17.97 11.41 -12.10
N GLY A 109 17.25 11.06 -11.02
CA GLY A 109 17.84 10.67 -9.74
C GLY A 109 18.14 11.80 -8.75
N SER A 110 17.82 13.07 -9.06
CA SER A 110 18.11 14.19 -8.15
C SER A 110 17.09 14.40 -7.01
N PHE A 111 15.94 13.74 -7.05
CA PHE A 111 14.92 13.80 -5.99
C PHE A 111 15.13 12.69 -4.96
N SER A 112 14.80 12.99 -3.69
CA SER A 112 14.77 12.00 -2.62
C SER A 112 13.34 11.58 -2.32
N ALA A 113 13.06 10.28 -2.28
CA ALA A 113 11.73 9.73 -1.98
C ALA A 113 11.12 10.30 -0.68
N GLY A 114 11.95 10.51 0.35
CA GLY A 114 11.51 11.07 1.63
C GLY A 114 11.33 12.59 1.66
N ALA A 115 11.76 13.33 0.64
CA ALA A 115 11.60 14.80 0.57
C ALA A 115 11.96 15.57 1.88
N GLY A 116 12.88 15.04 2.70
CA GLY A 116 13.30 15.62 3.98
C GLY A 116 12.43 15.30 5.18
N ALA A 117 11.43 14.41 5.07
CA ALA A 117 10.67 13.88 6.19
C ALA A 117 10.58 12.35 6.12
N ASP A 118 10.17 11.77 7.24
CA ASP A 118 9.95 10.35 7.40
C ASP A 118 8.76 10.16 8.32
N TYR A 119 7.72 9.47 7.86
CA TYR A 119 6.45 9.39 8.59
C TYR A 119 6.34 8.21 9.52
N VAL A 120 7.21 7.22 9.37
CA VAL A 120 7.17 5.98 10.12
C VAL A 120 8.55 5.38 10.11
N SER A 121 8.98 4.87 11.26
CA SER A 121 10.13 4.00 11.35
C SER A 121 9.64 2.59 11.62
N TYR A 122 10.00 1.64 10.76
CA TYR A 122 9.79 0.22 10.99
C TYR A 122 11.12 -0.53 11.09
N ASP A 123 11.44 -1.00 12.30
CA ASP A 123 12.61 -1.81 12.58
C ASP A 123 12.19 -3.28 12.76
N TYR A 124 12.52 -4.13 11.78
CA TYR A 124 12.33 -5.56 11.89
C TYR A 124 13.57 -6.22 12.46
N GLN A 125 13.43 -6.92 13.59
CA GLN A 125 14.56 -7.55 14.27
C GLN A 125 14.27 -9.01 14.62
N LEU A 126 14.69 -9.93 13.75
CA LEU A 126 14.73 -11.35 14.10
C LEU A 126 15.77 -11.59 15.20
N LEU A 127 15.35 -12.15 16.35
CA LEU A 127 16.25 -12.37 17.49
C LEU A 127 17.36 -13.38 17.20
N ALA A 128 17.14 -14.27 16.23
CA ALA A 128 18.13 -15.24 15.77
C ALA A 128 19.24 -14.60 14.91
N GLY A 129 19.14 -13.32 14.55
CA GLY A 129 20.12 -12.58 13.73
C GLY A 129 19.66 -12.42 12.28
N ASN A 130 20.59 -12.52 11.33
CA ASN A 130 20.25 -12.32 9.91
C ASN A 130 19.16 -13.30 9.45
N TYR A 131 18.12 -12.77 8.80
CA TYR A 131 16.96 -13.54 8.37
C TYR A 131 17.33 -14.70 7.43
N LEU A 132 18.09 -14.46 6.35
CA LEU A 132 18.35 -15.49 5.34
C LEU A 132 19.14 -16.69 5.87
N ASP A 133 19.97 -16.45 6.88
CA ASP A 133 20.81 -17.45 7.54
C ASP A 133 20.09 -18.20 8.66
N ASN A 134 19.20 -17.52 9.41
CA ASN A 134 18.71 -18.01 10.70
C ASN A 134 17.19 -18.23 10.78
N TYR A 135 16.39 -17.72 9.84
CA TYR A 135 14.94 -17.94 9.85
C TYR A 135 14.61 -19.40 9.55
N ILE A 136 13.79 -20.03 10.39
CA ILE A 136 13.45 -21.44 10.31
C ILE A 136 11.97 -21.61 9.96
N LEU A 137 11.71 -22.18 8.80
CA LEU A 137 10.35 -22.45 8.34
C LEU A 137 9.62 -23.44 9.27
N ASN A 138 8.34 -23.19 9.48
CA ASN A 138 7.43 -24.05 10.25
C ASN A 138 7.77 -24.18 11.75
N MET A 139 8.40 -23.16 12.33
CA MET A 139 8.72 -23.07 13.76
C MET A 139 8.58 -21.61 14.20
N ALA A 140 8.59 -21.37 15.52
CA ALA A 140 8.67 -20.02 16.07
C ALA A 140 9.96 -19.32 15.61
N ASN A 141 9.83 -18.04 15.24
CA ASN A 141 10.94 -17.17 14.88
C ASN A 141 10.83 -15.86 15.69
N PRO A 142 11.07 -15.90 17.01
CA PRO A 142 10.90 -14.73 17.86
C PRO A 142 11.64 -13.51 17.34
N GLU A 143 10.99 -12.36 17.45
CA GLU A 143 11.48 -11.06 17.02
C GLU A 143 11.34 -10.01 18.15
N ASP A 144 11.91 -8.83 17.90
CA ASP A 144 11.79 -7.63 18.73
C ASP A 144 11.61 -6.45 17.76
N SER A 145 10.50 -6.49 17.00
CA SER A 145 10.28 -5.53 15.93
C SER A 145 9.42 -4.37 16.41
N TRP A 146 9.79 -3.15 16.03
CA TRP A 146 9.11 -1.93 16.43
C TRP A 146 8.64 -1.11 15.24
N VAL A 147 7.42 -0.60 15.34
CA VAL A 147 6.89 0.46 14.48
C VAL A 147 6.74 1.70 15.34
N GLU A 148 7.33 2.82 14.93
CA GLU A 148 7.24 4.09 15.64
C GLU A 148 6.83 5.23 14.70
N THR A 149 5.91 6.08 15.17
CA THR A 149 5.51 7.32 14.51
C THR A 149 5.34 8.43 15.56
N ASP A 150 5.08 9.66 15.11
CA ASP A 150 4.70 10.76 16.02
C ASP A 150 3.38 10.50 16.78
N TYR A 151 2.58 9.51 16.39
CA TYR A 151 1.23 9.29 16.91
C TYR A 151 1.06 7.97 17.64
N TYR A 152 1.90 6.97 17.38
CA TYR A 152 1.81 5.68 18.05
C TYR A 152 3.12 4.88 17.95
N ALA A 153 3.23 3.86 18.78
CA ALA A 153 4.22 2.79 18.63
C ALA A 153 3.56 1.42 18.75
N GLN A 154 4.10 0.42 18.08
CA GLN A 154 3.69 -0.98 18.16
C GLN A 154 4.90 -1.89 18.24
N HIS A 155 4.76 -2.99 18.97
CA HIS A 155 5.76 -4.05 19.04
C HIS A 155 5.20 -5.37 18.54
N PHE A 156 6.10 -6.17 17.98
CA PHE A 156 5.84 -7.55 17.59
C PHE A 156 6.95 -8.44 18.16
N SER A 157 6.55 -9.49 18.89
CA SER A 157 7.47 -10.47 19.49
C SER A 157 7.60 -11.77 18.68
N ASP A 158 6.74 -12.00 17.70
CA ASP A 158 6.82 -13.09 16.72
C ASP A 158 5.96 -12.76 15.49
N ASP A 159 5.98 -13.61 14.47
CA ASP A 159 5.26 -13.43 13.20
C ASP A 159 3.82 -12.96 13.41
N TRP A 160 3.05 -13.64 14.27
CA TRP A 160 1.63 -13.35 14.50
C TRP A 160 1.33 -12.56 15.77
N ILE A 161 2.34 -12.24 16.58
CA ILE A 161 2.17 -11.72 17.93
C ILE A 161 2.47 -10.22 17.94
N LYS A 162 1.41 -9.42 18.07
CA LYS A 162 1.47 -7.99 18.37
C LYS A 162 1.03 -7.82 19.82
N ASP A 163 1.93 -7.31 20.65
CA ASP A 163 1.83 -7.36 22.11
C ASP A 163 2.09 -6.02 22.80
N ILE A 164 2.36 -4.95 22.06
CA ILE A 164 2.39 -3.57 22.57
C ILE A 164 1.66 -2.64 21.60
N LEU A 165 0.89 -1.70 22.16
CA LEU A 165 0.37 -0.54 21.45
C LEU A 165 0.39 0.69 22.36
N GLN A 166 1.15 1.70 21.98
CA GLN A 166 1.21 2.99 22.67
C GLN A 166 0.68 4.08 21.75
N ILE A 167 -0.08 5.03 22.29
CA ILE A 167 -0.61 6.17 21.54
C ILE A 167 0.02 7.46 22.07
N TYR A 168 0.54 8.28 21.15
CA TYR A 168 1.19 9.57 21.40
C TYR A 168 0.42 10.75 20.82
N ALA A 169 -0.70 10.49 20.14
CA ALA A 169 -1.53 11.52 19.53
C ALA A 169 -2.00 12.57 20.58
N GLY A 170 -1.68 13.84 20.33
CA GLY A 170 -2.12 14.94 21.17
C GLY A 170 -1.49 14.91 22.57
N SER A 171 -2.31 14.72 23.59
CA SER A 171 -1.88 14.65 25.00
C SER A 171 -2.00 13.25 25.60
N ALA A 172 -2.03 12.22 24.75
CA ALA A 172 -2.09 10.82 25.18
C ALA A 172 -0.92 10.48 26.12
N THR A 173 -1.18 9.62 27.12
CA THR A 173 -0.18 9.28 28.16
C THR A 173 0.99 8.45 27.65
N GLY A 174 0.85 7.77 26.51
CA GLY A 174 1.87 6.89 25.94
C GLY A 174 2.06 5.56 26.68
N VAL A 175 1.13 5.20 27.57
CA VAL A 175 1.12 3.86 28.19
C VAL A 175 0.78 2.80 27.15
N ASP A 176 1.24 1.58 27.38
CA ASP A 176 0.90 0.43 26.54
C ASP A 176 -0.50 -0.08 26.88
N ILE A 177 -1.44 0.09 25.95
CA ILE A 177 -2.85 -0.28 26.13
C ILE A 177 -3.18 -1.68 25.62
N LEU A 178 -2.23 -2.42 25.03
CA LEU A 178 -2.51 -3.73 24.43
C LEU A 178 -1.91 -4.84 25.30
N ASP A 179 -2.67 -5.89 25.57
CA ASP A 179 -2.11 -7.19 25.94
C ASP A 179 -1.70 -7.89 24.64
N HIS A 180 -2.67 -8.23 23.79
CA HIS A 180 -2.41 -8.88 22.51
C HIS A 180 -3.49 -8.58 21.46
N ALA A 181 -3.08 -8.44 20.19
CA ALA A 181 -3.99 -8.55 19.06
C ALA A 181 -4.21 -10.04 18.70
N LYS A 182 -5.34 -10.61 19.12
CA LYS A 182 -5.61 -12.04 19.06
C LYS A 182 -6.40 -12.44 17.81
N ILE A 183 -6.06 -13.62 17.29
CA ILE A 183 -6.79 -14.34 16.24
C ILE A 183 -6.98 -15.77 16.72
N LEU A 184 -8.23 -16.22 16.77
CA LEU A 184 -8.67 -17.56 17.17
C LEU A 184 -9.68 -18.12 16.17
N LEU A 185 -9.97 -19.42 16.22
CA LEU A 185 -11.15 -19.99 15.53
C LEU A 185 -12.44 -19.96 16.38
N GLY A 186 -12.33 -19.45 17.61
CA GLY A 186 -13.40 -19.28 18.58
C GLY A 186 -12.85 -19.07 19.99
N PRO A 187 -13.66 -18.59 20.95
CA PRO A 187 -13.23 -18.42 22.34
C PRO A 187 -12.68 -19.72 22.94
N GLY A 188 -11.61 -19.65 23.72
CA GLY A 188 -11.02 -20.83 24.40
C GLY A 188 -10.28 -21.83 23.50
N LEU A 189 -10.21 -21.62 22.18
CA LEU A 189 -9.59 -22.58 21.25
C LEU A 189 -8.08 -22.39 21.11
N CYS A 190 -7.33 -22.69 22.17
CA CYS A 190 -5.90 -22.37 22.27
C CYS A 190 -4.97 -23.15 21.33
N ASN A 191 -5.44 -24.25 20.74
CA ASN A 191 -4.69 -24.96 19.69
C ASN A 191 -4.78 -24.29 18.30
N ARG A 192 -5.47 -23.15 18.23
CA ARG A 192 -5.67 -22.31 17.05
C ARG A 192 -5.60 -20.84 17.48
N SER A 193 -4.41 -20.44 17.89
CA SER A 193 -4.09 -19.10 18.39
C SER A 193 -2.85 -18.51 17.71
N ILE A 194 -2.63 -17.21 17.90
CA ILE A 194 -1.44 -16.48 17.43
C ILE A 194 -0.13 -17.13 17.87
N GLN A 195 -0.11 -17.80 19.03
CA GLN A 195 1.04 -18.60 19.47
C GLN A 195 1.27 -19.77 18.52
N THR A 196 0.23 -20.58 18.27
CA THR A 196 0.36 -21.73 17.38
C THR A 196 0.65 -21.33 15.93
N TYR A 197 0.11 -20.19 15.49
CA TYR A 197 0.34 -19.64 14.15
C TYR A 197 1.82 -19.26 13.97
N SER A 198 2.46 -18.71 15.00
CA SER A 198 3.88 -18.40 15.00
C SER A 198 4.76 -19.66 15.16
N GLU A 199 4.32 -20.64 15.97
CA GLU A 199 5.09 -21.86 16.25
C GLU A 199 5.02 -22.95 15.18
N SER A 200 4.27 -22.75 14.11
CA SER A 200 4.01 -23.78 13.11
C SER A 200 4.14 -23.24 11.69
N THR A 201 3.37 -23.78 10.74
CA THR A 201 3.47 -23.42 9.31
C THR A 201 3.25 -21.91 9.12
N GLY A 202 4.31 -21.24 8.71
CA GLY A 202 4.36 -19.80 8.54
C GLY A 202 5.73 -19.38 8.03
N VAL A 203 5.77 -18.20 7.42
CA VAL A 203 6.98 -17.52 6.97
C VAL A 203 6.71 -16.00 6.95
N HIS A 204 7.56 -15.22 7.61
CA HIS A 204 7.62 -13.77 7.41
C HIS A 204 8.29 -13.49 6.07
N ILE A 205 7.59 -12.86 5.14
CA ILE A 205 8.02 -12.81 3.72
C ILE A 205 8.61 -11.47 3.28
N SER A 206 8.33 -10.38 4.00
CA SER A 206 8.88 -9.06 3.69
C SER A 206 8.70 -8.09 4.86
N SER A 207 9.74 -7.30 5.13
CA SER A 207 9.66 -6.06 5.92
C SER A 207 10.18 -4.89 5.07
N LYS A 208 9.47 -3.76 5.01
CA LYS A 208 9.97 -2.55 4.34
C LYS A 208 9.79 -1.34 5.25
N ASP A 209 10.87 -0.59 5.41
CA ASP A 209 10.86 0.73 6.05
C ASP A 209 10.92 1.80 4.96
N GLY A 210 9.92 2.67 4.91
CA GLY A 210 9.74 3.61 3.81
C GLY A 210 9.18 4.94 4.29
N PRO A 211 9.45 6.04 3.57
CA PRO A 211 9.18 7.40 4.05
C PRO A 211 7.70 7.73 4.21
N VAL A 212 6.81 6.93 3.60
CA VAL A 212 5.35 7.11 3.66
C VAL A 212 4.71 6.05 4.55
N ARG A 213 5.12 4.79 4.40
CA ARG A 213 4.59 3.67 5.17
C ARG A 213 5.63 2.57 5.41
N GLY A 214 5.51 1.89 6.54
CA GLY A 214 6.16 0.60 6.79
C GLY A 214 5.28 -0.55 6.28
N ILE A 215 5.90 -1.66 5.86
CA ILE A 215 5.19 -2.87 5.42
C ILE A 215 5.73 -4.08 6.17
N ARG A 216 4.84 -4.86 6.78
CA ARG A 216 5.13 -6.19 7.34
C ARG A 216 4.23 -7.21 6.64
N SER A 217 4.81 -8.28 6.10
CA SER A 217 4.08 -9.28 5.33
C SER A 217 4.42 -10.70 5.81
N ILE A 218 3.38 -11.49 6.08
CA ILE A 218 3.47 -12.85 6.60
C ILE A 218 2.63 -13.79 5.72
N PHE A 219 3.12 -15.01 5.53
CA PHE A 219 2.47 -16.05 4.75
C PHE A 219 2.42 -17.35 5.55
N GLY A 220 1.23 -17.93 5.69
CA GLY A 220 0.98 -19.18 6.40
C GLY A 220 0.53 -19.02 7.86
N ALA A 221 -0.37 -19.90 8.28
CA ALA A 221 -0.71 -20.16 9.67
C ALA A 221 -1.25 -21.60 9.85
N ASN A 222 -0.63 -22.42 10.71
CA ASN A 222 -1.05 -23.79 11.02
C ASN A 222 -1.32 -24.66 9.77
N SER A 223 -2.58 -24.99 9.51
CA SER A 223 -2.99 -25.82 8.36
C SER A 223 -3.29 -25.01 7.09
N GLY A 224 -3.16 -23.68 7.16
CA GLY A 224 -3.36 -22.76 6.05
C GLY A 224 -2.04 -22.15 5.59
N PRO A 225 -1.22 -22.87 4.82
CA PRO A 225 0.08 -22.38 4.38
C PRO A 225 -0.01 -21.23 3.36
N LEU A 226 -1.19 -20.93 2.82
CA LEU A 226 -1.40 -19.88 1.81
C LEU A 226 -2.15 -18.66 2.36
N ILE A 227 -2.44 -18.68 3.65
CA ILE A 227 -2.95 -17.53 4.38
C ILE A 227 -1.94 -16.38 4.23
N GLU A 228 -2.39 -15.16 3.98
CA GLU A 228 -1.50 -14.01 3.77
C GLU A 228 -1.98 -12.82 4.58
N ARG A 229 -1.09 -12.23 5.37
CA ARG A 229 -1.38 -11.09 6.23
C ARG A 229 -0.37 -9.99 5.98
N ASN A 230 -0.85 -8.83 5.55
CA ASN A 230 -0.05 -7.64 5.28
C ASN A 230 -0.46 -6.53 6.24
N HIS A 231 0.50 -5.92 6.91
CA HIS A 231 0.33 -4.70 7.67
C HIS A 231 0.96 -3.54 6.91
N PHE A 232 0.26 -2.42 6.90
CA PHE A 232 0.70 -1.14 6.36
C PHE A 232 0.64 -0.09 7.45
N PHE A 233 1.81 0.39 7.88
CA PHE A 233 1.94 1.36 8.96
C PHE A 233 2.15 2.75 8.39
N TYR A 234 1.15 3.62 8.51
CA TYR A 234 1.23 5.04 8.16
C TYR A 234 1.38 5.88 9.42
N GLN A 235 1.69 7.17 9.27
CA GLN A 235 1.94 8.10 10.39
C GLN A 235 0.87 8.05 11.50
N GLN A 236 -0.41 7.97 11.16
CA GLN A 236 -1.53 8.00 12.12
C GLN A 236 -2.52 6.83 11.93
N MET A 237 -2.16 5.85 11.11
CA MET A 237 -3.08 4.78 10.71
C MET A 237 -2.33 3.48 10.47
N GLU A 238 -2.93 2.37 10.85
CA GLU A 238 -2.52 1.02 10.42
C GLU A 238 -3.62 0.43 9.55
N VAL A 239 -3.25 -0.22 8.45
CA VAL A 239 -4.15 -1.05 7.65
C VAL A 239 -3.65 -2.48 7.66
N VAL A 240 -4.53 -3.44 7.95
CA VAL A 240 -4.19 -4.86 7.89
C VAL A 240 -5.06 -5.53 6.84
N ASP A 241 -4.43 -6.05 5.81
CA ASP A 241 -5.06 -6.90 4.80
C ASP A 241 -4.83 -8.37 5.13
N PHE A 242 -5.91 -9.14 5.18
CA PHE A 242 -5.86 -10.54 5.58
C PHE A 242 -6.61 -11.45 4.62
N TRP A 243 -5.87 -12.26 3.87
CA TRP A 243 -6.41 -13.27 2.96
C TRP A 243 -6.41 -14.63 3.64
N ILE A 244 -7.59 -15.16 3.90
CA ILE A 244 -7.76 -16.47 4.52
C ILE A 244 -7.93 -17.48 3.40
N ARG A 245 -6.87 -18.26 3.15
CA ARG A 245 -6.79 -19.31 2.12
C ARG A 245 -6.51 -20.65 2.77
N LEU A 246 -7.58 -21.34 3.17
CA LEU A 246 -7.54 -22.50 4.05
C LEU A 246 -8.71 -23.44 3.76
N HIS A 247 -8.52 -24.73 4.01
CA HIS A 247 -9.63 -25.69 4.07
C HIS A 247 -10.75 -25.22 5.00
N PHE A 248 -11.93 -25.84 4.94
CA PHE A 248 -13.07 -25.40 5.78
C PHE A 248 -12.71 -25.30 7.28
N ILE A 249 -13.24 -24.28 7.96
CA ILE A 249 -13.10 -24.04 9.40
C ILE A 249 -14.46 -23.72 10.04
N ARG A 250 -14.55 -23.79 11.37
CA ARG A 250 -15.82 -23.70 12.12
C ARG A 250 -16.11 -22.33 12.72
N GLY A 251 -15.25 -21.36 12.45
CA GLY A 251 -15.39 -20.00 12.92
C GLY A 251 -14.09 -19.25 12.75
N PHE A 252 -14.18 -17.93 12.93
CA PHE A 252 -13.03 -17.05 12.89
C PHE A 252 -13.30 -15.88 13.85
N LEU A 253 -12.40 -15.68 14.81
CA LEU A 253 -12.50 -14.67 15.86
C LEU A 253 -11.23 -13.83 15.82
N ARG A 254 -11.37 -12.51 15.74
CA ARG A 254 -10.24 -11.57 15.81
C ARG A 254 -10.62 -10.38 16.67
N PHE A 255 -9.75 -10.05 17.61
CA PHE A 255 -10.02 -9.04 18.62
C PHE A 255 -8.72 -8.48 19.19
N TYR A 256 -8.81 -7.30 19.81
CA TYR A 256 -7.73 -6.80 20.65
C TYR A 256 -8.12 -7.11 22.08
N ASP A 257 -7.20 -7.70 22.83
CA ASP A 257 -7.28 -7.79 24.27
C ASP A 257 -6.41 -6.68 24.85
N LEU A 258 -6.99 -5.79 25.64
CA LEU A 258 -6.28 -4.62 26.15
C LEU A 258 -5.50 -4.98 27.40
N SER A 259 -4.49 -4.17 27.72
CA SER A 259 -3.75 -4.33 28.96
C SER A 259 -4.50 -3.71 30.13
N ALA A 260 -4.04 -3.98 31.35
CA ALA A 260 -4.54 -3.31 32.56
C ALA A 260 -4.41 -1.78 32.52
N GLU A 261 -3.51 -1.22 31.71
CA GLU A 261 -3.31 0.23 31.57
C GLU A 261 -4.42 0.90 30.75
N ALA A 262 -5.24 0.12 30.03
CA ALA A 262 -6.43 0.61 29.34
C ALA A 262 -7.65 0.83 30.27
N GLN A 263 -7.51 0.55 31.57
CA GLN A 263 -8.58 0.80 32.54
C GLN A 263 -9.05 2.26 32.51
N ASN A 264 -10.36 2.46 32.71
CA ASN A 264 -11.08 3.72 32.60
C ASN A 264 -11.18 4.31 31.19
N MET A 265 -10.64 3.65 30.16
CA MET A 265 -11.06 3.96 28.79
C MET A 265 -12.53 3.57 28.61
N THR A 266 -13.20 4.24 27.69
CA THR A 266 -14.57 3.91 27.28
C THR A 266 -14.54 3.20 25.94
N PHE A 267 -15.19 2.04 25.88
CA PHE A 267 -15.47 1.31 24.65
C PHE A 267 -16.80 1.79 24.05
N TYR A 268 -16.77 2.22 22.80
CA TYR A 268 -17.95 2.54 22.00
C TYR A 268 -18.03 1.67 20.77
N SER A 269 -19.26 1.37 20.36
CA SER A 269 -19.55 0.72 19.09
C SER A 269 -20.93 1.16 18.61
N LYS A 270 -21.35 0.69 17.43
CA LYS A 270 -22.72 0.86 16.95
C LYS A 270 -23.75 0.23 17.89
N THR A 271 -23.39 -0.86 18.56
CA THR A 271 -24.28 -1.61 19.47
C THR A 271 -24.20 -1.12 20.91
N VAL A 272 -23.18 -0.33 21.23
CA VAL A 272 -22.95 0.29 22.54
C VAL A 272 -22.70 1.79 22.35
N PRO A 273 -23.72 2.57 21.95
CA PRO A 273 -23.55 4.01 21.68
C PRO A 273 -23.32 4.83 22.95
N GLU A 274 -23.83 4.39 24.11
CA GLU A 274 -23.63 5.06 25.40
C GLU A 274 -22.24 4.78 26.00
N GLY A 275 -21.56 3.76 25.49
CA GLY A 275 -20.24 3.32 25.93
C GLY A 275 -20.25 2.36 27.13
N PHE A 276 -19.24 1.50 27.21
CA PHE A 276 -18.87 0.73 28.39
C PHE A 276 -17.55 1.24 28.96
N THR A 277 -17.44 1.32 30.28
CA THR A 277 -16.16 1.62 30.92
C THR A 277 -15.35 0.33 30.99
N ILE A 278 -14.10 0.37 30.56
CA ILE A 278 -13.18 -0.76 30.70
C ILE A 278 -12.69 -0.78 32.15
N ASP A 279 -13.19 -1.71 32.94
CA ASP A 279 -12.88 -1.86 34.37
C ASP A 279 -12.65 -3.32 34.82
N GLY A 280 -12.69 -4.26 33.86
CA GLY A 280 -12.54 -5.70 34.09
C GLY A 280 -13.76 -6.33 34.77
N LEU A 281 -14.92 -5.69 34.69
CA LEU A 281 -16.22 -6.25 35.12
C LEU A 281 -17.11 -6.55 33.90
N PRO A 282 -17.83 -7.69 33.91
CA PRO A 282 -18.64 -8.08 32.75
C PRO A 282 -19.73 -7.05 32.40
N ASP A 283 -19.72 -6.57 31.17
CA ASP A 283 -20.82 -5.80 30.57
C ASP A 283 -21.81 -6.68 29.79
N SER A 284 -23.02 -6.14 29.54
CA SER A 284 -24.06 -6.81 28.76
C SER A 284 -24.12 -6.24 27.34
N LEU A 285 -23.58 -6.96 26.36
CA LEU A 285 -23.67 -6.62 24.94
C LEU A 285 -24.93 -7.22 24.27
N ASP A 286 -25.61 -6.44 23.42
CA ASP A 286 -26.58 -6.99 22.48
C ASP A 286 -25.85 -7.63 21.28
N VAL A 287 -25.78 -8.96 21.29
CA VAL A 287 -25.05 -9.76 20.29
C VAL A 287 -25.80 -9.92 18.96
N GLU A 288 -27.06 -9.47 18.86
CA GLU A 288 -27.83 -9.56 17.61
C GLU A 288 -27.42 -8.51 16.58
N GLN A 289 -26.65 -7.49 16.97
CA GLN A 289 -26.16 -6.44 16.10
C GLN A 289 -24.65 -6.48 15.91
N VAL A 290 -24.23 -6.14 14.69
CA VAL A 290 -22.83 -6.07 14.29
C VAL A 290 -22.42 -4.61 14.21
N SER A 291 -21.28 -4.30 14.81
CA SER A 291 -20.57 -3.04 14.60
C SER A 291 -19.50 -3.20 13.52
N ASP A 292 -19.48 -2.28 12.56
CA ASP A 292 -18.43 -2.13 11.56
C ASP A 292 -17.28 -1.23 12.04
N TRP A 293 -17.42 -0.66 13.23
CA TRP A 293 -16.41 0.15 13.90
C TRP A 293 -16.43 -0.03 15.42
N VAL A 294 -15.29 0.16 16.06
CA VAL A 294 -15.19 0.28 17.52
C VAL A 294 -14.27 1.43 17.87
N LEU A 295 -14.51 2.09 19.00
CA LEU A 295 -13.67 3.16 19.53
C LEU A 295 -13.34 2.85 20.98
N TYR A 296 -12.05 2.79 21.28
CA TYR A 296 -11.54 2.83 22.65
C TYR A 296 -11.02 4.24 22.90
N THR A 297 -11.37 4.87 24.01
CA THR A 297 -10.95 6.25 24.28
C THR A 297 -10.81 6.56 25.75
N GLY A 298 -9.73 7.25 26.13
CA GLY A 298 -9.50 7.78 27.47
C GLY A 298 -8.29 8.70 27.47
N GLU A 299 -7.71 8.96 28.65
CA GLU A 299 -6.49 9.78 28.76
C GLU A 299 -5.29 9.17 28.02
N GLN A 300 -5.31 7.85 27.83
CA GLN A 300 -4.31 7.06 27.12
C GLN A 300 -4.27 7.36 25.62
N GLY A 301 -5.28 8.06 25.08
CA GLY A 301 -5.48 8.25 23.65
C GLY A 301 -6.77 7.59 23.16
N SER A 302 -7.00 7.65 21.86
CA SER A 302 -8.14 6.98 21.22
C SER A 302 -7.70 6.05 20.10
N LEU A 303 -8.23 4.83 20.10
CA LEU A 303 -8.09 3.84 19.05
C LEU A 303 -9.43 3.63 18.36
N LEU A 304 -9.58 4.16 17.15
CA LEU A 304 -10.77 3.94 16.31
C LEU A 304 -10.45 2.88 15.27
N LYS A 305 -11.21 1.78 15.26
CA LYS A 305 -11.01 0.65 14.36
C LYS A 305 -12.21 0.44 13.46
N PHE A 306 -11.93 -0.06 12.25
CA PHE A 306 -12.92 -0.47 11.27
C PHE A 306 -12.62 -1.87 10.79
N ASP A 307 -13.66 -2.66 10.64
CA ASP A 307 -13.61 -4.06 10.21
C ASP A 307 -14.43 -4.21 8.93
N SER A 308 -13.80 -4.70 7.86
CA SER A 308 -14.46 -5.01 6.58
C SER A 308 -14.19 -6.46 6.19
N ILE A 309 -15.25 -7.18 5.85
CA ILE A 309 -15.17 -8.57 5.40
C ILE A 309 -15.75 -8.66 4.00
N TYR A 310 -15.02 -9.34 3.12
CA TYR A 310 -15.41 -9.62 1.76
C TYR A 310 -15.35 -11.12 1.53
N THR A 311 -16.51 -11.69 1.22
CA THR A 311 -16.66 -13.13 0.95
C THR A 311 -17.48 -13.36 -0.31
N THR A 312 -17.24 -14.49 -0.98
CA THR A 312 -18.10 -14.99 -2.08
C THR A 312 -19.22 -15.89 -1.56
N PHE A 313 -19.12 -16.36 -0.32
CA PHE A 313 -20.11 -17.17 0.38
C PHE A 313 -20.95 -16.31 1.34
N PRO A 314 -22.20 -16.73 1.65
CA PRO A 314 -23.06 -15.99 2.58
C PRO A 314 -22.51 -15.99 4.01
N ILE A 315 -22.67 -14.84 4.67
CA ILE A 315 -22.40 -14.68 6.09
C ILE A 315 -23.74 -14.67 6.83
N ASP A 316 -24.00 -15.72 7.60
CA ASP A 316 -25.25 -15.94 8.33
C ASP A 316 -25.13 -15.54 9.81
N THR A 317 -23.96 -15.72 10.42
CA THR A 317 -23.71 -15.48 11.85
C THR A 317 -22.41 -14.72 12.08
N PHE A 318 -22.57 -13.41 12.20
CA PHE A 318 -21.48 -12.47 12.44
C PHE A 318 -21.82 -11.62 13.65
N TRP A 319 -20.94 -11.56 14.66
CA TRP A 319 -21.19 -10.89 15.93
C TRP A 319 -20.06 -9.92 16.29
N THR A 320 -20.41 -8.87 17.02
CA THR A 320 -19.43 -8.08 17.78
C THR A 320 -19.02 -8.89 19.01
N TYR A 321 -17.73 -9.14 19.19
CA TYR A 321 -17.18 -9.76 20.39
C TYR A 321 -16.76 -8.67 21.38
N TYR A 322 -17.14 -8.84 22.65
CA TYR A 322 -16.73 -7.99 23.76
C TYR A 322 -16.68 -8.82 25.05
N GLU A 323 -15.58 -8.72 25.79
CA GLU A 323 -15.41 -9.31 27.11
C GLU A 323 -14.53 -8.39 27.96
N ASP A 324 -14.98 -8.04 29.17
CA ASP A 324 -14.21 -7.21 30.11
C ASP A 324 -14.19 -7.87 31.49
N GLN A 325 -13.20 -8.72 31.75
CA GLN A 325 -13.14 -9.59 32.93
C GLN A 325 -11.69 -9.87 33.36
N TRP A 326 -11.42 -9.64 34.64
CA TRP A 326 -10.19 -10.12 35.30
C TRP A 326 -10.11 -11.65 35.47
N GLN A 327 -11.23 -12.35 35.31
CA GLN A 327 -11.31 -13.80 35.47
C GLN A 327 -12.26 -14.35 34.41
N PRO A 328 -11.85 -14.33 33.14
CA PRO A 328 -12.70 -14.82 32.06
C PRO A 328 -13.01 -16.30 32.24
N ALA A 329 -14.21 -16.72 31.83
CA ALA A 329 -14.62 -18.12 31.93
C ALA A 329 -13.88 -19.00 30.91
N GLU A 330 -13.60 -18.43 29.74
CA GLU A 330 -12.86 -19.08 28.66
C GLU A 330 -11.35 -18.82 28.80
N GLU A 331 -10.55 -19.80 28.42
CA GLU A 331 -9.09 -19.66 28.39
C GLU A 331 -8.67 -18.66 27.31
N GLN A 332 -7.85 -17.67 27.68
CA GLN A 332 -7.45 -16.57 26.77
C GLN A 332 -6.30 -16.93 25.83
N CYS A 333 -5.70 -18.12 26.02
CA CYS A 333 -4.69 -18.76 25.18
C CYS A 333 -3.32 -18.08 25.09
N THR A 334 -3.26 -16.76 25.08
CA THR A 334 -2.05 -15.93 25.04
C THR A 334 -2.24 -14.72 25.94
N GLY A 335 -1.15 -14.04 26.30
CA GLY A 335 -1.19 -12.86 27.17
C GLY A 335 -1.21 -13.19 28.65
N ASP A 336 -1.72 -12.25 29.44
CA ASP A 336 -1.73 -12.33 30.91
C ASP A 336 -2.84 -13.23 31.49
N GLY A 337 -3.75 -13.71 30.63
CA GLY A 337 -4.87 -14.58 31.01
C GLY A 337 -6.14 -13.82 31.44
N TYR A 338 -6.12 -12.49 31.40
CA TYR A 338 -7.29 -11.64 31.54
C TYR A 338 -7.90 -11.35 30.17
N ALA A 339 -9.12 -10.82 30.17
CA ALA A 339 -9.79 -10.31 28.97
C ALA A 339 -10.24 -8.89 29.28
N ILE A 340 -9.38 -7.88 29.11
CA ILE A 340 -9.68 -6.50 29.51
C ILE A 340 -10.11 -5.72 28.28
N GLY A 341 -11.35 -5.22 28.29
CA GLY A 341 -11.96 -4.56 27.12
C GLY A 341 -11.80 -5.34 25.82
N ALA A 342 -11.71 -6.66 25.89
CA ALA A 342 -11.32 -7.54 24.80
C ALA A 342 -12.40 -7.53 23.72
N SER A 343 -12.09 -6.97 22.55
CA SER A 343 -13.13 -6.64 21.59
C SER A 343 -12.71 -6.70 20.11
N GLY A 344 -13.65 -7.16 19.29
CA GLY A 344 -13.49 -7.31 17.84
C GLY A 344 -14.71 -7.99 17.22
N TYR A 345 -14.47 -8.92 16.29
CA TYR A 345 -15.54 -9.61 15.58
C TYR A 345 -15.41 -11.12 15.63
N TRP A 346 -16.56 -11.77 15.54
CA TRP A 346 -16.66 -13.23 15.52
C TRP A 346 -17.57 -13.69 14.39
N LEU A 347 -16.99 -14.36 13.41
CA LEU A 347 -17.71 -15.11 12.39
C LEU A 347 -17.97 -16.52 12.95
N LEU A 348 -19.16 -16.73 13.51
CA LEU A 348 -19.57 -17.97 14.17
C LEU A 348 -20.33 -18.89 13.20
N GLN A 349 -19.68 -19.26 12.11
CA GLN A 349 -20.22 -20.22 11.14
C GLN A 349 -19.14 -21.13 10.61
N ILE A 350 -19.58 -22.18 9.91
CA ILE A 350 -18.70 -22.92 9.02
C ILE A 350 -18.31 -21.98 7.87
N ILE A 351 -17.02 -21.73 7.75
CA ILE A 351 -16.41 -21.05 6.61
C ILE A 351 -16.03 -22.16 5.61
N PRO A 352 -16.44 -22.06 4.34
CA PRO A 352 -16.13 -23.08 3.34
C PRO A 352 -14.62 -23.16 3.07
N ASP A 353 -14.23 -24.14 2.25
CA ASP A 353 -12.86 -24.25 1.77
C ASP A 353 -12.53 -23.03 0.88
N THR A 354 -11.49 -22.29 1.22
CA THR A 354 -10.97 -21.12 0.50
C THR A 354 -9.54 -21.36 -0.01
N ASP A 355 -9.05 -22.59 0.09
CA ASP A 355 -7.72 -22.99 -0.34
C ASP A 355 -7.68 -23.09 -1.87
N PRO A 356 -6.90 -22.26 -2.57
CA PRO A 356 -6.83 -22.32 -4.03
C PRO A 356 -6.23 -23.62 -4.55
N ARG A 357 -5.53 -24.41 -3.71
CA ARG A 357 -4.98 -25.72 -4.09
C ARG A 357 -6.05 -26.78 -4.29
N SER A 358 -7.20 -26.65 -3.64
CA SER A 358 -8.33 -27.57 -3.83
C SER A 358 -9.17 -27.24 -5.06
N GLY A 359 -8.86 -26.14 -5.75
CA GLY A 359 -9.65 -25.59 -6.84
C GLY A 359 -10.89 -24.84 -6.35
N SER A 360 -10.92 -24.41 -5.08
CA SER A 360 -12.01 -23.58 -4.56
C SER A 360 -12.05 -22.22 -5.25
N GLU A 361 -13.26 -21.76 -5.53
CA GLU A 361 -13.54 -20.39 -5.98
C GLU A 361 -14.01 -19.50 -4.82
N ASP A 362 -14.15 -20.06 -3.62
CA ASP A 362 -14.56 -19.30 -2.45
C ASP A 362 -13.43 -18.42 -1.92
N LEU A 363 -13.76 -17.15 -1.68
CA LEU A 363 -12.84 -16.14 -1.16
C LEU A 363 -13.26 -15.71 0.24
N HIS A 364 -12.28 -15.54 1.12
CA HIS A 364 -12.41 -14.83 2.39
C HIS A 364 -11.27 -13.84 2.54
N TYR A 365 -11.61 -12.55 2.43
CA TYR A 365 -10.71 -11.42 2.65
C TYR A 365 -11.26 -10.55 3.78
N TYR A 366 -10.37 -10.16 4.68
CA TYR A 366 -10.65 -9.25 5.77
C TYR A 366 -9.71 -8.06 5.73
N LYS A 367 -10.24 -6.89 6.04
CA LYS A 367 -9.48 -5.64 6.16
C LYS A 367 -9.76 -4.98 7.51
N GLU A 368 -8.69 -4.70 8.25
CA GLU A 368 -8.72 -3.79 9.40
C GLU A 368 -8.19 -2.42 9.00
N THR A 369 -8.78 -1.36 9.51
CA THR A 369 -8.13 -0.05 9.55
C THR A 369 -8.23 0.53 10.95
N SER A 370 -7.09 0.87 11.53
CA SER A 370 -6.97 1.45 12.87
C SER A 370 -6.42 2.87 12.78
N TYR A 371 -7.07 3.82 13.44
CA TYR A 371 -6.63 5.21 13.56
C TYR A 371 -6.23 5.50 15.01
N PHE A 372 -5.08 6.16 15.17
CA PHE A 372 -4.51 6.53 16.47
C PHE A 372 -4.72 8.03 16.71
N LEU A 373 -5.62 8.36 17.62
CA LEU A 373 -6.22 9.70 17.74
C LEU A 373 -6.01 10.27 19.15
N ASN A 374 -6.26 11.58 19.28
CA ASN A 374 -6.16 12.31 20.55
C ASN A 374 -7.04 11.66 21.64
N PRO A 375 -6.74 11.88 22.93
CA PRO A 375 -7.59 11.46 24.04
C PRO A 375 -9.04 11.95 24.00
N ASP A 376 -9.89 11.26 24.78
CA ASP A 376 -11.23 11.69 25.16
C ASP A 376 -12.18 12.04 24.00
N LEU A 377 -12.09 11.33 22.88
CA LEU A 377 -12.99 11.50 21.75
C LEU A 377 -14.34 10.83 21.99
N THR A 378 -15.41 11.42 21.44
CA THR A 378 -16.75 10.81 21.45
C THR A 378 -17.09 10.21 20.08
N PRO A 379 -18.11 9.33 20.00
CA PRO A 379 -18.66 8.88 18.72
C PRO A 379 -19.06 10.03 17.78
N GLU A 380 -19.54 11.15 18.29
CA GLU A 380 -19.92 12.31 17.48
C GLU A 380 -18.70 12.98 16.85
N ILE A 381 -17.62 13.15 17.60
CA ILE A 381 -16.38 13.76 17.10
C ILE A 381 -15.74 12.87 16.03
N THR A 382 -15.78 11.55 16.21
CA THR A 382 -15.22 10.58 15.27
C THR A 382 -16.12 10.31 14.06
N ALA A 383 -17.32 10.89 14.00
CA ALA A 383 -18.27 10.66 12.90
C ALA A 383 -17.69 11.04 11.53
N GLY A 384 -16.97 12.16 11.44
CA GLY A 384 -16.32 12.57 10.19
C GLY A 384 -15.28 11.57 9.68
N ILE A 385 -14.50 10.95 10.59
CA ILE A 385 -13.53 9.91 10.23
C ILE A 385 -14.25 8.65 9.75
N ARG A 386 -15.35 8.26 10.42
CA ARG A 386 -16.17 7.12 9.98
C ARG A 386 -16.80 7.35 8.61
N ASP A 387 -17.31 8.55 8.35
CA ASP A 387 -17.89 8.89 7.06
C ASP A 387 -16.82 8.91 5.97
N GLN A 388 -15.63 9.43 6.26
CA GLN A 388 -14.50 9.42 5.33
C GLN A 388 -13.99 8.00 5.04
N HIS A 389 -13.95 7.12 6.05
CA HIS A 389 -13.55 5.72 5.86
C HIS A 389 -14.52 4.98 4.91
N ARG A 390 -15.83 5.24 5.06
CA ARG A 390 -16.88 4.66 4.19
C ARG A 390 -16.91 5.28 2.79
N HIS A 391 -16.39 6.49 2.63
CA HIS A 391 -16.34 7.22 1.37
C HIS A 391 -14.90 7.68 1.12
N PRO A 392 -13.99 6.76 0.76
CA PRO A 392 -12.59 7.11 0.54
C PRO A 392 -12.43 8.11 -0.60
N LEU A 393 -11.32 8.85 -0.58
CA LEU A 393 -10.98 9.81 -1.64
C LEU A 393 -11.01 9.14 -3.01
N GLN A 394 -11.58 9.84 -4.00
CA GLN A 394 -11.55 9.41 -5.38
C GLN A 394 -10.25 9.89 -6.03
N VAL A 395 -9.56 8.99 -6.71
CA VAL A 395 -8.28 9.29 -7.38
C VAL A 395 -8.51 9.30 -8.89
N HIS A 396 -8.17 10.41 -9.52
CA HIS A 396 -8.25 10.59 -10.97
C HIS A 396 -6.87 10.92 -11.53
N PHE A 397 -6.48 10.20 -12.57
CA PHE A 397 -5.24 10.43 -13.29
C PHE A 397 -5.51 11.21 -14.56
N ARG A 398 -4.67 12.21 -14.81
CA ARG A 398 -4.64 12.91 -16.10
C ARG A 398 -3.26 12.79 -16.71
N ASP A 399 -3.18 11.91 -17.70
CA ASP A 399 -1.95 11.70 -18.47
C ASP A 399 -1.65 12.91 -19.37
N ASN A 400 -0.37 13.17 -19.58
CA ASN A 400 0.15 14.12 -20.56
C ASN A 400 -0.18 15.59 -20.28
N LEU A 401 0.30 16.12 -19.15
CA LEU A 401 0.52 17.57 -19.00
C LEU A 401 1.52 18.17 -20.01
N ASN A 402 2.18 17.34 -20.83
CA ASN A 402 2.98 17.77 -21.98
C ASN A 402 2.22 18.73 -22.92
N ALA A 403 0.88 18.64 -22.98
CA ALA A 403 0.06 19.57 -23.76
C ALA A 403 -0.18 20.92 -23.07
N LEU A 404 -0.18 20.97 -21.74
CA LEU A 404 -0.41 22.19 -20.93
C LEU A 404 0.90 22.95 -20.67
N HIS A 405 2.02 22.23 -20.51
CA HIS A 405 3.37 22.79 -20.37
C HIS A 405 4.22 22.54 -21.61
N SER A 406 3.63 22.67 -22.80
CA SER A 406 4.46 23.14 -23.90
C SER A 406 5.02 24.49 -23.43
N LYS A 407 6.30 24.51 -23.02
CA LYS A 407 7.15 25.67 -23.33
C LYS A 407 6.69 26.12 -24.72
N PRO A 408 6.42 27.41 -24.98
CA PRO A 408 6.13 27.85 -26.33
C PRO A 408 7.32 27.41 -27.18
N SER A 409 7.19 26.23 -27.78
CA SER A 409 8.15 25.67 -28.69
C SER A 409 7.98 26.61 -29.85
N GLY A 410 9.02 27.40 -30.14
CA GLY A 410 9.07 28.22 -31.35
C GLY A 410 8.86 27.41 -32.63
N ILE A 411 8.71 26.09 -32.50
CA ILE A 411 8.30 25.13 -33.49
C ILE A 411 6.78 24.93 -33.39
N THR A 412 6.01 25.91 -33.85
CA THR A 412 4.58 25.71 -34.09
C THR A 412 4.41 24.86 -35.35
N ARG A 413 4.35 23.54 -35.16
CA ARG A 413 3.90 22.53 -36.15
C ARG A 413 4.87 22.33 -37.32
N ILE A 414 5.83 21.41 -37.15
CA ILE A 414 6.69 20.99 -38.27
C ILE A 414 5.84 20.23 -39.29
N GLN A 415 5.85 20.67 -40.55
CA GLN A 415 5.27 19.93 -41.65
C GLN A 415 6.36 19.39 -42.56
N VAL A 416 6.25 18.11 -42.91
CA VAL A 416 7.08 17.48 -43.95
C VAL A 416 6.36 17.61 -45.28
N TYR A 417 6.93 18.34 -46.24
CA TYR A 417 6.38 18.47 -47.58
C TYR A 417 7.49 18.51 -48.65
N PRO A 418 7.25 18.05 -49.89
CA PRO A 418 6.16 17.16 -50.28
C PRO A 418 6.37 15.76 -49.70
N ASN A 419 5.33 14.92 -49.79
CA ASN A 419 5.51 13.48 -49.62
C ASN A 419 6.43 13.02 -50.78
N PRO A 420 7.69 12.64 -50.53
CA PRO A 420 8.72 12.74 -51.54
C PRO A 420 8.58 11.64 -52.60
N SER A 421 8.43 12.04 -53.86
CA SER A 421 8.72 11.19 -55.02
C SER A 421 10.17 11.35 -55.51
N SER A 422 10.96 12.22 -54.89
CA SER A 422 12.30 12.63 -55.35
C SER A 422 13.42 12.44 -54.32
N GLY A 423 13.17 11.75 -53.20
CA GLY A 423 14.18 11.53 -52.16
C GLY A 423 14.58 12.78 -51.37
N SER A 424 13.83 13.89 -51.48
CA SER A 424 14.10 15.13 -50.73
C SER A 424 12.86 15.54 -49.94
N ILE A 425 13.05 15.99 -48.70
CA ILE A 425 11.98 16.52 -47.85
C ILE A 425 12.28 17.96 -47.42
N TYR A 426 11.24 18.76 -47.25
CA TYR A 426 11.34 20.08 -46.63
C TYR A 426 10.62 20.08 -45.29
N LEU A 427 11.28 20.61 -44.26
CA LEU A 427 10.71 20.83 -42.93
C LEU A 427 10.23 22.28 -42.83
N ALA A 428 8.92 22.49 -42.96
CA ALA A 428 8.30 23.80 -42.75
C ALA A 428 8.00 24.00 -41.26
N GLY A 429 8.13 25.24 -40.76
CA GLY A 429 7.84 25.57 -39.35
C GLY A 429 9.06 25.61 -38.42
N MET A 430 10.27 25.44 -38.98
CA MET A 430 11.53 25.62 -38.24
C MET A 430 11.88 27.11 -38.15
N PRO A 431 12.30 27.63 -36.97
CA PRO A 431 12.86 28.97 -36.89
C PRO A 431 14.17 29.04 -37.68
N ALA A 432 14.37 30.12 -38.44
CA ALA A 432 15.56 30.29 -39.27
C ALA A 432 16.85 30.14 -38.44
N ASN A 433 17.81 29.38 -38.96
CA ASN A 433 19.11 29.08 -38.34
C ASN A 433 19.06 28.26 -37.04
N THR A 434 18.00 27.50 -36.79
CA THR A 434 17.96 26.59 -35.63
C THR A 434 18.74 25.32 -35.94
N ALA A 435 19.71 24.97 -35.09
CA ALA A 435 20.36 23.67 -35.18
C ALA A 435 19.40 22.57 -34.68
N PHE A 436 19.26 21.50 -35.46
CA PHE A 436 18.50 20.32 -35.06
C PHE A 436 19.17 19.05 -35.57
N THR A 437 18.87 17.94 -34.93
CA THR A 437 19.20 16.59 -35.37
C THR A 437 17.97 15.95 -35.95
N LEU A 438 18.07 15.42 -37.17
CA LEU A 438 17.03 14.58 -37.77
C LEU A 438 17.49 13.13 -37.75
N GLN A 439 16.62 12.22 -37.32
CA GLN A 439 16.81 10.78 -37.37
C GLN A 439 15.65 10.12 -38.11
N VAL A 440 15.93 9.11 -38.92
CA VAL A 440 14.95 8.32 -39.67
C VAL A 440 14.92 6.91 -39.13
N PHE A 441 13.75 6.44 -38.71
CA PHE A 441 13.53 5.11 -38.16
C PHE A 441 12.58 4.30 -39.04
N GLY A 442 12.87 3.01 -39.19
CA GLY A 442 11.97 2.05 -39.81
C GLY A 442 10.81 1.69 -38.89
N LEU A 443 9.81 0.99 -39.40
CA LEU A 443 8.71 0.47 -38.57
C LEU A 443 9.15 -0.61 -37.57
N ASP A 444 10.34 -1.19 -37.76
CA ASP A 444 10.98 -2.09 -36.81
C ASP A 444 11.73 -1.36 -35.69
N GLY A 445 11.64 -0.02 -35.63
CA GLY A 445 12.30 0.82 -34.64
C GLY A 445 13.80 1.03 -34.87
N ARG A 446 14.39 0.47 -35.94
CA ARG A 446 15.82 0.66 -36.23
C ARG A 446 16.09 2.01 -36.89
N GLN A 447 17.13 2.70 -36.44
CA GLN A 447 17.59 3.93 -37.09
C GLN A 447 18.28 3.61 -38.40
N HIS A 448 17.76 4.13 -39.52
CA HIS A 448 18.36 3.98 -40.84
C HIS A 448 19.26 5.14 -41.24
N TRP A 449 19.02 6.34 -40.71
CA TRP A 449 19.79 7.53 -41.07
C TRP A 449 19.71 8.60 -39.99
N THR A 450 20.75 9.43 -39.91
CA THR A 450 20.78 10.63 -39.07
C THR A 450 21.57 11.74 -39.73
N CYS A 451 21.20 12.98 -39.46
CA CYS A 451 21.94 14.17 -39.81
C CYS A 451 21.87 15.15 -38.65
N SER A 452 23.03 15.63 -38.22
CA SER A 452 23.17 16.68 -37.19
C SER A 452 23.39 18.01 -37.89
N SER A 453 22.60 19.03 -37.51
CA SER A 453 22.63 20.38 -38.09
C SER A 453 22.23 20.43 -39.57
N CYS A 454 21.12 19.78 -39.91
CA CYS A 454 20.60 19.78 -41.27
C CYS A 454 20.02 21.15 -41.66
N ALA A 455 20.04 21.47 -42.96
CA ALA A 455 19.23 22.55 -43.48
C ALA A 455 17.74 22.12 -43.53
N ASP A 456 16.82 23.08 -43.64
CA ASP A 456 15.38 22.78 -43.74
C ASP A 456 15.02 21.99 -45.01
N ASN A 457 15.88 22.03 -46.03
CA ASN A 457 15.79 21.21 -47.23
C ASN A 457 16.78 20.04 -47.14
N ILE A 458 16.26 18.82 -47.06
CA ILE A 458 17.03 17.64 -46.69
C ILE A 458 16.97 16.61 -47.81
N GLN A 459 18.14 16.22 -48.31
CA GLN A 459 18.27 15.07 -49.19
C GLN A 459 18.36 13.80 -48.33
N LEU A 460 17.37 12.92 -48.48
CA LEU A 460 17.39 11.60 -47.84
C LEU A 460 18.40 10.70 -48.57
N PRO A 461 19.05 9.76 -47.86
CA PRO A 461 20.02 8.87 -48.49
C PRO A 461 19.33 7.88 -49.43
N ASP A 462 19.97 7.60 -50.57
CA ASP A 462 19.49 6.63 -51.57
C ASP A 462 19.34 5.20 -51.03
N SER A 463 19.90 4.91 -49.85
CA SER A 463 19.77 3.63 -49.17
C SER A 463 18.38 3.38 -48.56
N LEU A 464 17.55 4.42 -48.39
CA LEU A 464 16.17 4.26 -47.92
C LEU A 464 15.29 3.72 -49.05
N ARG A 465 14.68 2.56 -48.82
CA ARG A 465 13.75 1.94 -49.78
C ARG A 465 12.37 2.58 -49.68
N PRO A 466 11.54 2.57 -50.75
CA PRO A 466 10.14 2.96 -50.66
C PRO A 466 9.44 2.25 -49.50
N GLY A 467 8.73 3.01 -48.68
CA GLY A 467 8.19 2.51 -47.42
C GLY A 467 7.76 3.60 -46.45
N LEU A 468 7.31 3.15 -45.28
CA LEU A 468 6.88 4.02 -44.19
C LEU A 468 8.00 4.14 -43.14
N TYR A 469 8.29 5.38 -42.74
CA TYR A 469 9.31 5.72 -41.75
C TYR A 469 8.77 6.68 -40.69
N LEU A 470 9.43 6.71 -39.54
CA LEU A 470 9.26 7.72 -38.50
C LEU A 470 10.47 8.67 -38.54
N LEU A 471 10.19 9.96 -38.48
CA LEU A 471 11.20 11.01 -38.36
C LEU A 471 11.21 11.51 -36.92
N ARG A 472 12.36 11.47 -36.26
CA ARG A 472 12.57 12.14 -34.96
C ARG A 472 13.41 13.38 -35.21
N ILE A 473 12.85 14.55 -34.89
CA ILE A 473 13.51 15.85 -35.03
C ILE A 473 13.78 16.36 -33.62
N GLU A 474 15.05 16.55 -33.28
CA GLU A 474 15.49 17.00 -31.97
C GLU A 474 16.21 18.34 -32.11
N GLY A 475 15.63 19.40 -31.56
CA GLY A 475 16.24 20.72 -31.48
C GLY A 475 16.47 21.15 -30.04
N GLU A 476 17.07 22.31 -29.84
CA GLU A 476 17.30 22.90 -28.50
C GLU A 476 16.01 23.06 -27.67
N ASN A 477 14.86 23.13 -28.34
CA ASN A 477 13.57 23.45 -27.74
C ASN A 477 12.58 22.26 -27.69
N GLY A 478 13.01 21.05 -28.03
CA GLY A 478 12.19 19.83 -27.90
C GLY A 478 12.39 18.79 -28.99
N VAL A 479 11.58 17.74 -28.92
CA VAL A 479 11.58 16.60 -29.85
C VAL A 479 10.21 16.50 -30.53
N GLU A 480 10.21 16.37 -31.85
CA GLU A 480 9.02 16.17 -32.69
C GLU A 480 9.13 14.83 -33.43
N VAL A 481 8.01 14.12 -33.58
CA VAL A 481 7.96 12.83 -34.27
C VAL A 481 6.92 12.86 -35.39
N LEU A 482 7.38 12.66 -36.62
CA LEU A 482 6.55 12.77 -37.81
C LEU A 482 6.57 11.47 -38.62
N LYS A 483 5.49 11.29 -39.40
CA LYS A 483 5.35 10.17 -40.34
C LYS A 483 5.89 10.56 -41.72
N LEU A 484 6.74 9.73 -42.31
CA LEU A 484 7.24 9.90 -43.68
C LEU A 484 6.86 8.71 -44.56
N VAL A 485 6.21 8.96 -45.71
CA VAL A 485 5.93 7.93 -46.72
C VAL A 485 6.83 8.16 -47.93
N LEU A 486 7.89 7.37 -48.06
CA LEU A 486 8.79 7.42 -49.22
C LEU A 486 8.20 6.55 -50.34
N ARG A 487 7.92 7.15 -51.50
CA ARG A 487 7.28 6.47 -52.64
C ARG A 487 8.26 5.93 -53.65
#